data_AF-A0A916VSD5-F1
#
_entry.id   AF-A0A916VSD5-F1
#
_cell.length_a   1.000
_cell.length_b   1.000
_cell.length_c   1.000
_cell.angle_alpha   90.00
_cell.angle_beta   90.00
_cell.angle_gamma   90.00
#
_symmetry.space_group_name_H-M   'P 1'
#
loop_
_entity.id
_entity.type
_entity.pdbx_description
1 polymer ?
#
loop_
_entity_poly.entity_id
_entity_poly.type
_entity_poly.pdbx_seq_one_letter_code
_entity_poly.pdbx_strand_id
1 'polypeptide(L)'
;MIDPKSRYQHLTFALFGVATPSQLMTDIRRTPFNIGQAIELESFKPHEAQPLLFGIAEKVSNPQTILQEILNWTGGQPFLTQKLCQFIRNSKIPIPVNGETEWIENLVQEKILTNWETQDEPEHLRTIRDRILYSPNKTKLLTIYQQLWEEKEIASVDIPEQKELCLSGLAIKQNGSLKIHNRIYELIFNQRWIECNLGSKINN
;
A
#
# COMPACT_ATOMS: atom_id res chain seq x y z
N MET A 1 8.72 49.88 -19.55
CA MET A 1 9.41 48.64 -19.96
C MET A 1 9.39 47.72 -18.75
N ILE A 2 8.53 46.70 -18.73
CA ILE A 2 8.35 45.81 -17.58
C ILE A 2 9.53 44.83 -17.56
N ASP A 3 10.27 44.76 -16.46
CA ASP A 3 11.34 43.79 -16.26
C ASP A 3 10.78 42.35 -16.37
N PRO A 4 11.23 41.54 -17.35
CA PRO A 4 10.76 40.16 -17.52
C PRO A 4 10.94 39.30 -16.26
N LYS A 5 11.90 39.63 -15.38
CA LYS A 5 12.16 38.86 -14.14
C LYS A 5 11.08 39.04 -13.06
N SER A 6 10.27 40.09 -13.13
CA SER A 6 9.24 40.38 -12.12
C SER A 6 7.96 39.52 -12.29
N ARG A 7 7.70 38.98 -13.49
CA ARG A 7 6.42 38.33 -13.81
C ARG A 7 6.23 36.91 -13.25
N TYR A 8 7.26 36.29 -12.70
CA TYR A 8 7.24 34.86 -12.33
C TYR A 8 7.67 34.56 -10.89
N GLN A 9 7.81 35.57 -10.03
CA GLN A 9 8.27 35.41 -8.63
C GLN A 9 7.27 34.68 -7.71
N HIS A 10 6.09 34.32 -8.19
CA HIS A 10 5.03 33.64 -7.42
C HIS A 10 4.54 32.34 -8.07
N LEU A 11 5.27 31.77 -9.03
CA LEU A 11 4.90 30.49 -9.62
C LEU A 11 5.58 29.33 -8.87
N THR A 12 4.77 28.56 -8.16
CA THR A 12 5.17 27.26 -7.61
C THR A 12 4.69 26.17 -8.56
N PHE A 13 5.62 25.36 -9.05
CA PHE A 13 5.30 24.16 -9.81
C PHE A 13 5.33 22.96 -8.86
N ALA A 14 4.26 22.16 -8.86
CA ALA A 14 4.20 20.89 -8.17
C ALA A 14 4.09 19.77 -9.21
N LEU A 15 4.97 18.78 -9.12
CA LEU A 15 4.90 17.56 -9.92
C LEU A 15 4.48 16.42 -9.01
N PHE A 16 3.43 15.70 -9.42
CA PHE A 16 2.92 14.54 -8.70
C PHE A 16 3.16 13.29 -9.53
N GLY A 17 3.73 12.26 -8.92
CA GLY A 17 4.05 10.99 -9.58
C GLY A 17 4.78 10.04 -8.64
N VAL A 18 5.13 8.85 -9.14
CA VAL A 18 5.92 7.86 -8.41
C VAL A 18 7.22 7.63 -9.17
N ALA A 19 8.35 7.95 -8.57
CA ALA A 19 9.67 7.73 -9.14
C ALA A 19 10.68 7.42 -8.03
N THR A 20 11.69 6.59 -8.31
CA THR A 20 12.89 6.56 -7.47
C THR A 20 13.66 7.88 -7.63
N PRO A 21 14.44 8.32 -6.63
CA PRO A 21 15.37 9.43 -6.81
C PRO A 21 16.28 9.23 -8.03
N SER A 22 16.75 8.00 -8.27
CA SER A 22 17.59 7.67 -9.44
C SER A 22 16.89 7.88 -10.79
N GLN A 23 15.57 7.74 -10.87
CA GLN A 23 14.79 8.03 -12.09
C GLN A 23 14.62 9.53 -12.34
N LEU A 24 14.72 10.35 -11.30
CA LEU A 24 14.64 11.82 -11.38
C LEU A 24 16.01 12.48 -11.55
N MET A 25 17.09 11.69 -11.57
CA MET A 25 18.47 12.16 -11.58
C MET A 25 19.17 11.84 -12.89
N THR A 26 19.59 12.87 -13.62
CA THR A 26 20.43 12.75 -14.83
C THR A 26 21.93 12.88 -14.53
N ASP A 27 22.32 13.59 -13.47
CA ASP A 27 23.72 13.66 -12.99
C ASP A 27 23.76 13.73 -11.44
N ILE A 28 24.30 12.68 -10.80
CA ILE A 28 24.49 12.55 -9.34
C ILE A 28 25.32 13.70 -8.75
N ARG A 29 26.17 14.37 -9.53
CA ARG A 29 27.09 15.41 -9.04
C ARG A 29 26.51 16.83 -9.06
N ARG A 30 25.34 17.02 -9.68
CA ARG A 30 24.71 18.34 -9.90
C ARG A 30 23.22 18.33 -9.52
N THR A 31 22.87 17.64 -8.45
CA THR A 31 21.44 17.43 -8.11
C THR A 31 20.86 18.62 -7.33
N PRO A 32 19.71 19.18 -7.76
CA PRO A 32 18.92 20.10 -6.94
C PRO A 32 18.24 19.39 -5.76
N PHE A 33 18.17 18.05 -5.78
CA PHE A 33 17.68 17.23 -4.67
C PHE A 33 18.65 17.19 -3.48
N ASN A 34 19.88 17.70 -3.61
CA ASN A 34 20.78 17.88 -2.47
C ASN A 34 20.27 18.94 -1.47
N ILE A 35 19.28 19.75 -1.86
CA ILE A 35 18.60 20.74 -1.01
C ILE A 35 17.17 20.27 -0.64
N GLY A 36 16.75 19.11 -1.13
CA GLY A 36 15.41 18.57 -0.90
C GLY A 36 15.28 17.91 0.46
N GLN A 37 14.19 18.21 1.18
CA GLN A 37 13.78 17.46 2.36
C GLN A 37 12.94 16.26 1.93
N ALA A 38 13.40 15.05 2.25
CA ALA A 38 12.58 13.86 2.10
C ALA A 38 11.43 13.90 3.10
N ILE A 39 10.20 13.72 2.61
CA ILE A 39 9.01 13.55 3.43
C ILE A 39 8.57 12.11 3.23
N GLU A 40 8.73 11.30 4.28
CA GLU A 40 8.23 9.94 4.28
C GLU A 40 6.72 9.95 4.50
N LEU A 41 5.99 9.30 3.61
CA LEU A 41 4.55 9.15 3.71
C LEU A 41 4.24 7.83 4.41
N GLU A 42 3.98 7.92 5.70
CA GLU A 42 3.62 6.77 6.54
C GLU A 42 2.15 6.37 6.34
N SER A 43 1.85 5.12 6.69
CA SER A 43 0.49 4.61 6.79
C SER A 43 -0.25 5.24 7.97
N PHE A 44 -1.58 5.34 7.88
CA PHE A 44 -2.38 5.98 8.90
C PHE A 44 -2.22 5.33 10.27
N LYS A 45 -1.95 6.17 11.26
CA LYS A 45 -2.04 5.85 12.69
C LYS A 45 -3.49 5.92 13.15
N PRO A 46 -3.86 5.26 14.27
CA PRO A 46 -5.23 5.26 14.78
C PRO A 46 -5.86 6.65 14.96
N HIS A 47 -5.07 7.66 15.36
CA HIS A 47 -5.55 9.03 15.52
C HIS A 47 -5.72 9.77 14.19
N GLU A 48 -4.93 9.44 13.17
CA GLU A 48 -5.00 10.03 11.83
C GLU A 48 -6.21 9.49 11.04
N ALA A 49 -6.61 8.24 11.31
CA ALA A 49 -7.75 7.59 10.66
C ALA A 49 -9.11 7.92 11.32
N GLN A 50 -9.14 8.60 12.49
CA GLN A 50 -10.38 8.96 13.20
C GLN A 50 -11.42 9.67 12.31
N PRO A 51 -11.07 10.61 11.41
CA PRO A 51 -12.05 11.29 10.58
C PRO A 51 -12.85 10.35 9.66
N LEU A 52 -12.34 9.16 9.36
CA LEU A 52 -13.07 8.17 8.55
C LEU A 52 -14.32 7.64 9.26
N LEU A 53 -14.35 7.68 10.60
CA LEU A 53 -15.51 7.24 11.39
C LEU A 53 -16.77 8.05 11.11
N PHE A 54 -16.63 9.33 10.77
CA PHE A 54 -17.79 10.16 10.42
C PHE A 54 -18.55 9.60 9.21
N GLY A 55 -17.85 8.95 8.27
CA GLY A 55 -18.47 8.35 7.09
C GLY A 55 -19.26 7.07 7.36
N ILE A 56 -19.05 6.43 8.52
CA ILE A 56 -19.66 5.13 8.88
C ILE A 56 -20.42 5.17 10.21
N ALA A 57 -20.61 6.33 10.81
CA ALA A 57 -21.21 6.49 12.14
C ALA A 57 -22.61 5.85 12.25
N GLU A 58 -23.41 5.91 11.18
CA GLU A 58 -24.75 5.32 11.14
C GLU A 58 -24.76 3.78 11.04
N LYS A 59 -23.61 3.17 10.73
CA LYS A 59 -23.47 1.72 10.52
C LYS A 59 -22.85 0.98 11.70
N VAL A 60 -22.21 1.72 12.60
CA VAL A 60 -21.27 1.17 13.58
C VAL A 60 -21.68 1.58 14.99
N SER A 61 -21.95 0.58 15.83
CA SER A 61 -22.23 0.79 17.26
C SER A 61 -20.97 1.00 18.10
N ASN A 62 -19.84 0.39 17.70
CA ASN A 62 -18.55 0.49 18.37
C ASN A 62 -17.45 1.06 17.43
N PRO A 63 -17.41 2.38 17.21
CA PRO A 63 -16.54 3.00 16.19
C PRO A 63 -15.05 2.70 16.36
N GLN A 64 -14.55 2.73 17.60
CA GLN A 64 -13.12 2.52 17.87
C GLN A 64 -12.70 1.07 17.60
N THR A 65 -13.54 0.09 17.95
CA THR A 65 -13.29 -1.32 17.64
C THR A 65 -13.24 -1.54 16.14
N ILE A 66 -14.23 -1.02 15.39
CA ILE A 66 -14.24 -1.12 13.93
C ILE A 66 -13.03 -0.45 13.30
N LEU A 67 -12.64 0.75 13.75
CA LEU A 67 -11.46 1.42 13.22
C LEU A 67 -10.19 0.60 13.44
N GLN A 68 -10.03 0.03 14.64
CA GLN A 68 -8.89 -0.82 14.95
C GLN A 68 -8.84 -2.04 14.04
N GLU A 69 -9.98 -2.70 13.81
CA GLU A 69 -10.05 -3.85 12.91
C GLU A 69 -9.75 -3.47 11.46
N ILE A 70 -10.27 -2.34 10.97
CA ILE A 70 -9.93 -1.82 9.64
C ILE A 70 -8.41 -1.62 9.52
N LEU A 71 -7.77 -1.03 10.53
CA LEU A 71 -6.32 -0.81 10.53
C LEU A 71 -5.53 -2.12 10.65
N ASN A 72 -6.00 -3.09 11.42
CA ASN A 72 -5.40 -4.42 11.52
C ASN A 72 -5.36 -5.12 10.15
N TRP A 73 -6.42 -4.98 9.36
CA TRP A 73 -6.49 -5.57 8.01
C TRP A 73 -5.67 -4.80 6.98
N THR A 74 -5.71 -3.46 7.03
CA THR A 74 -5.17 -2.58 5.99
C THR A 74 -3.76 -2.07 6.27
N GLY A 75 -3.25 -2.25 7.49
CA GLY A 75 -1.98 -1.68 7.93
C GLY A 75 -1.95 -0.15 7.92
N GLY A 76 -3.13 0.49 7.91
CA GLY A 76 -3.27 1.93 7.72
C GLY A 76 -3.03 2.41 6.29
N GLN A 77 -2.95 1.52 5.30
CA GLN A 77 -2.73 1.91 3.91
C GLN A 77 -3.92 2.77 3.43
N PRO A 78 -3.69 4.06 3.04
CA PRO A 78 -4.78 5.02 2.93
C PRO A 78 -5.92 4.64 2.00
N PHE A 79 -5.61 3.99 0.86
CA PHE A 79 -6.61 3.57 -0.12
C PHE A 79 -7.49 2.44 0.42
N LEU A 80 -6.89 1.37 0.96
CA LEU A 80 -7.59 0.22 1.50
C LEU A 80 -8.39 0.60 2.75
N THR A 81 -7.83 1.43 3.63
CA THR A 81 -8.55 1.92 4.82
C THR A 81 -9.82 2.66 4.40
N GLN A 82 -9.74 3.53 3.39
CA GLN A 82 -10.91 4.22 2.83
C GLN A 82 -11.88 3.27 2.10
N LYS A 83 -11.36 2.34 1.29
CA LYS A 83 -12.16 1.36 0.54
C LYS A 83 -12.98 0.46 1.48
N LEU A 84 -12.38 0.03 2.59
CA LEU A 84 -13.09 -0.77 3.59
C LEU A 84 -14.16 0.03 4.33
N CYS A 85 -13.89 1.30 4.69
CA CYS A 85 -14.91 2.22 5.20
C CYS A 85 -16.07 2.40 4.21
N GLN A 86 -15.78 2.52 2.91
CA GLN A 86 -16.80 2.63 1.87
C GLN A 86 -17.65 1.36 1.77
N PHE A 87 -17.05 0.17 1.86
CA PHE A 87 -17.78 -1.10 1.89
C PHE A 87 -18.69 -1.19 3.13
N ILE A 88 -18.22 -0.77 4.29
CA ILE A 88 -19.04 -0.70 5.52
C ILE A 88 -20.23 0.23 5.31
N ARG A 89 -19.98 1.45 4.83
CA ARG A 89 -21.02 2.46 4.56
C ARG A 89 -22.10 1.92 3.62
N ASN A 90 -21.71 1.17 2.61
CA ASN A 90 -22.62 0.63 1.58
C ASN A 90 -23.24 -0.71 1.96
N SER A 91 -22.80 -1.34 3.05
CA SER A 91 -23.34 -2.63 3.47
C SER A 91 -24.79 -2.52 3.92
N LYS A 92 -25.59 -3.48 3.47
CA LYS A 92 -26.98 -3.67 3.91
C LYS A 92 -27.09 -4.57 5.14
N ILE A 93 -26.04 -5.33 5.43
CA ILE A 93 -26.00 -6.26 6.56
C ILE A 93 -25.54 -5.46 7.78
N PRO A 94 -26.33 -5.43 8.87
CA PRO A 94 -25.94 -4.73 10.09
C PRO A 94 -24.72 -5.40 10.72
N ILE A 95 -23.89 -4.58 11.37
CA ILE A 95 -22.75 -5.08 12.15
C ILE A 95 -23.30 -5.58 13.50
N PRO A 96 -23.11 -6.86 13.86
CA PRO A 96 -23.53 -7.37 15.15
C PRO A 96 -22.71 -6.71 16.28
N VAL A 97 -23.37 -6.41 17.40
CA VAL A 97 -22.70 -5.90 18.61
C VAL A 97 -21.75 -6.97 19.13
N ASN A 98 -20.49 -6.61 19.36
CA ASN A 98 -19.40 -7.53 19.78
C ASN A 98 -19.04 -8.59 18.73
N GLY A 99 -19.46 -8.45 17.48
CA GLY A 99 -19.09 -9.32 16.35
C GLY A 99 -18.40 -8.56 15.22
N GLU A 100 -17.84 -7.38 15.52
CA GLU A 100 -17.16 -6.50 14.56
C GLU A 100 -16.02 -7.21 13.82
N THR A 101 -15.20 -7.98 14.55
CA THR A 101 -14.04 -8.68 14.00
C THR A 101 -14.44 -9.72 12.95
N GLU A 102 -15.36 -10.63 13.29
CA GLU A 102 -15.85 -11.66 12.37
C GLU A 102 -16.59 -11.03 11.18
N TRP A 103 -17.35 -9.97 11.43
CA TRP A 103 -18.08 -9.27 10.37
C TRP A 103 -17.12 -8.60 9.36
N ILE A 104 -16.06 -7.94 9.83
CA ILE A 104 -15.04 -7.34 8.96
C ILE A 104 -14.27 -8.42 8.21
N GLU A 105 -13.89 -9.51 8.88
CA GLU A 105 -13.21 -10.63 8.23
C GLU A 105 -14.04 -11.20 7.07
N ASN A 106 -15.34 -11.42 7.29
CA ASN A 106 -16.25 -11.85 6.24
C ASN A 106 -16.38 -10.81 5.11
N LEU A 107 -16.46 -9.53 5.45
CA LEU A 107 -16.52 -8.45 4.45
C LEU A 107 -15.25 -8.42 3.58
N VAL A 108 -14.07 -8.51 4.19
CA VAL A 108 -12.78 -8.55 3.48
C VAL A 108 -12.68 -9.81 2.64
N GLN A 109 -13.08 -10.95 3.18
CA GLN A 109 -13.08 -12.23 2.47
C GLN A 109 -13.95 -12.17 1.22
N GLU A 110 -15.16 -11.64 1.32
CA GLU A 110 -16.12 -11.56 0.21
C GLU A 110 -15.73 -10.51 -0.83
N LYS A 111 -15.38 -9.29 -0.39
CA LYS A 111 -15.23 -8.12 -1.26
C LYS A 111 -13.81 -7.86 -1.75
N ILE A 112 -12.80 -8.43 -1.09
CA ILE A 112 -11.40 -8.14 -1.40
C ILE A 112 -10.65 -9.42 -1.77
N LEU A 113 -10.71 -10.47 -0.95
CA LEU A 113 -9.86 -11.65 -1.13
C LEU A 113 -10.42 -12.63 -2.17
N THR A 114 -11.73 -12.88 -2.16
CA THR A 114 -12.37 -13.82 -3.08
C THR A 114 -12.40 -13.23 -4.49
N ASN A 115 -11.87 -13.94 -5.48
CA ASN A 115 -11.79 -13.45 -6.88
C ASN A 115 -11.21 -12.02 -6.98
N TRP A 116 -10.19 -11.72 -6.17
CA TRP A 116 -9.67 -10.36 -6.01
C TRP A 116 -9.33 -9.68 -7.35
N GLU A 117 -8.80 -10.43 -8.32
CA GLU A 117 -8.44 -9.88 -9.64
C GLU A 117 -9.62 -9.29 -10.40
N THR A 118 -10.82 -9.88 -10.27
CA THR A 118 -12.02 -9.39 -10.96
C THR A 118 -12.79 -8.35 -10.14
N GLN A 119 -12.60 -8.33 -8.82
CA GLN A 119 -13.29 -7.42 -7.90
C GLN A 119 -12.50 -6.14 -7.59
N ASP A 120 -11.25 -6.02 -8.06
CA ASP A 120 -10.37 -4.89 -7.74
C ASP A 120 -10.75 -3.59 -8.47
N GLU A 121 -11.89 -3.02 -8.08
CA GLU A 121 -12.41 -1.74 -8.59
C GLU A 121 -12.65 -0.75 -7.43
N PRO A 122 -12.14 0.49 -7.50
CA PRO A 122 -11.09 0.91 -8.43
C PRO A 122 -9.80 0.09 -8.23
N GLU A 123 -8.98 0.04 -9.28
CA GLU A 123 -7.75 -0.75 -9.30
C GLU A 123 -6.77 -0.33 -8.22
N HIS A 124 -6.19 -1.34 -7.56
CA HIS A 124 -5.13 -1.17 -6.57
C HIS A 124 -4.25 -2.41 -6.51
N LEU A 125 -4.86 -3.56 -6.23
CA LEU A 125 -4.17 -4.85 -6.17
C LEU A 125 -3.62 -5.28 -7.54
N ARG A 126 -4.39 -5.07 -8.62
CA ARG A 126 -3.93 -5.34 -9.99
C ARG A 126 -2.74 -4.46 -10.35
N THR A 127 -2.75 -3.19 -9.96
CA THR A 127 -1.64 -2.28 -10.18
C THR A 127 -0.37 -2.74 -9.44
N ILE A 128 -0.49 -3.21 -8.19
CA ILE A 128 0.64 -3.80 -7.44
C ILE A 128 1.16 -5.03 -8.18
N ARG A 129 0.28 -5.98 -8.53
CA ARG A 129 0.61 -7.21 -9.26
C ARG A 129 1.37 -6.89 -10.54
N ASP A 130 0.80 -6.05 -11.39
CA ASP A 130 1.33 -5.74 -12.71
C ASP A 130 2.68 -5.04 -12.61
N ARG A 131 2.87 -4.18 -11.60
CA ARG A 131 4.16 -3.55 -11.34
C ARG A 131 5.25 -4.57 -11.00
N ILE A 132 4.94 -5.61 -10.23
CA ILE A 132 5.91 -6.68 -9.91
C ILE A 132 6.14 -7.58 -11.13
N LEU A 133 5.08 -8.00 -11.81
CA LEU A 133 5.17 -8.98 -12.90
C LEU A 133 5.76 -8.42 -14.19
N TYR A 134 5.59 -7.13 -14.48
CA TYR A 134 6.18 -6.48 -15.65
C TYR A 134 7.51 -5.78 -15.35
N SER A 135 8.01 -5.86 -14.12
CA SER A 135 9.34 -5.35 -13.79
C SER A 135 10.43 -6.14 -14.52
N PRO A 136 11.47 -5.48 -15.06
CA PRO A 136 12.67 -6.18 -15.54
C PRO A 136 13.38 -6.97 -14.43
N ASN A 137 13.13 -6.64 -13.16
CA ASN A 137 13.67 -7.32 -11.99
C ASN A 137 12.71 -8.37 -11.40
N LYS A 138 11.63 -8.75 -12.10
CA LYS A 138 10.56 -9.66 -11.61
C LYS A 138 11.09 -10.80 -10.74
N THR A 139 12.03 -11.60 -11.25
CA THR A 139 12.55 -12.77 -10.52
C THR A 139 13.17 -12.38 -9.19
N LYS A 140 14.01 -11.33 -9.15
CA LYS A 140 14.64 -10.86 -7.92
C LYS A 140 13.61 -10.29 -6.93
N LEU A 141 12.63 -9.52 -7.43
CA LEU A 141 11.56 -8.97 -6.60
C LEU A 141 10.77 -10.11 -5.93
N LEU A 142 10.39 -11.12 -6.70
CA LEU A 142 9.67 -12.29 -6.19
C LEU A 142 10.52 -13.12 -5.21
N THR A 143 11.83 -13.26 -5.44
CA THR A 143 12.74 -13.94 -4.49
C THR A 143 12.85 -13.17 -3.16
N ILE A 144 13.02 -11.84 -3.21
CA ILE A 144 13.05 -11.02 -1.98
C ILE A 144 11.71 -11.09 -1.26
N TYR A 145 10.61 -10.99 -2.01
CA TYR A 145 9.27 -11.07 -1.44
C TYR A 145 8.96 -12.46 -0.86
N GLN A 146 9.47 -13.54 -1.46
CA GLN A 146 9.38 -14.89 -0.90
C GLN A 146 10.08 -14.97 0.46
N GLN A 147 11.32 -14.49 0.55
CA GLN A 147 12.05 -14.44 1.81
C GLN A 147 11.27 -13.61 2.85
N LEU A 148 10.71 -12.48 2.44
CA LEU A 148 9.90 -11.63 3.29
C LEU A 148 8.61 -12.34 3.78
N TRP A 149 7.98 -13.16 2.94
CA TRP A 149 6.78 -13.92 3.29
C TRP A 149 7.07 -15.04 4.29
N GLU A 150 8.22 -15.70 4.14
CA GLU A 150 8.69 -16.79 5.01
C GLU A 150 9.17 -16.27 6.37
N GLU A 151 10.02 -15.24 6.38
CA GLU A 151 10.64 -14.68 7.59
C GLU A 151 9.78 -13.62 8.30
N LYS A 152 8.71 -13.13 7.64
CA LYS A 152 7.83 -12.01 8.05
C LYS A 152 8.51 -10.63 8.12
N GLU A 153 9.80 -10.61 8.36
CA GLU A 153 10.60 -9.41 8.51
C GLU A 153 12.05 -9.71 8.09
N ILE A 154 12.57 -8.92 7.15
CA ILE A 154 13.98 -9.03 6.73
C ILE A 154 14.71 -7.71 6.94
N ALA A 155 16.04 -7.72 6.97
CA ALA A 155 16.82 -6.49 7.08
C ALA A 155 16.50 -5.54 5.91
N SER A 156 16.21 -4.26 6.22
CA SER A 156 16.08 -3.23 5.18
C SER A 156 17.49 -2.84 4.73
N VAL A 157 17.88 -3.32 3.56
CA VAL A 157 19.14 -2.99 2.90
C VAL A 157 18.85 -2.00 1.77
N ASP A 158 19.72 -1.02 1.55
CA ASP A 158 19.46 0.06 0.60
C ASP A 158 19.68 -0.33 -0.89
N ILE A 159 19.21 -1.51 -1.28
CA ILE A 159 19.32 -2.04 -2.64
C ILE A 159 18.14 -1.61 -3.53
N PRO A 160 18.34 -1.49 -4.85
CA PRO A 160 17.29 -1.06 -5.79
C PRO A 160 16.02 -1.90 -5.74
N GLU A 161 16.15 -3.23 -5.62
CA GLU A 161 15.02 -4.15 -5.65
C GLU A 161 14.12 -4.02 -4.41
N GLN A 162 14.68 -3.77 -3.22
CA GLN A 162 13.86 -3.47 -2.03
C GLN A 162 13.16 -2.12 -2.17
N LYS A 163 13.82 -1.11 -2.75
CA LYS A 163 13.18 0.19 -3.04
C LYS A 163 12.03 0.03 -4.02
N GLU A 164 12.22 -0.77 -5.07
CA GLU A 164 11.19 -1.06 -6.06
C GLU A 164 9.99 -1.80 -5.43
N LEU A 165 10.25 -2.74 -4.52
CA LEU A 165 9.21 -3.43 -3.74
C LEU A 165 8.45 -2.48 -2.79
N CYS A 166 9.12 -1.48 -2.23
CA CYS A 166 8.46 -0.43 -1.44
C CYS A 166 7.63 0.50 -2.33
N LEU A 167 8.15 0.86 -3.50
CA LEU A 167 7.45 1.73 -4.44
C LEU A 167 6.21 1.06 -5.02
N SER A 168 6.19 -0.26 -5.17
CA SER A 168 4.98 -0.99 -5.52
C SER A 168 3.92 -0.91 -4.43
N GLY A 169 4.30 -0.59 -3.19
CA GLY A 169 3.42 -0.56 -2.03
C GLY A 169 3.21 -1.93 -1.39
N LEU A 170 3.78 -3.00 -1.95
CA LEU A 170 3.66 -4.36 -1.42
C LEU A 170 4.40 -4.54 -0.09
N ALA A 171 5.56 -3.88 0.03
CA ALA A 171 6.38 -3.88 1.24
C ALA A 171 6.57 -2.46 1.78
N ILE A 172 6.91 -2.36 3.06
CA ILE A 172 7.25 -1.11 3.74
C ILE A 172 8.54 -1.26 4.54
N LYS A 173 9.27 -0.16 4.68
CA LYS A 173 10.39 -0.07 5.60
C LYS A 173 9.86 0.44 6.94
N GLN A 174 10.16 -0.25 8.02
CA GLN A 174 9.77 0.15 9.36
C GLN A 174 10.86 -0.25 10.35
N ASN A 175 11.34 0.67 11.18
CA ASN A 175 12.33 0.39 12.23
C ASN A 175 13.60 -0.34 11.74
N GLY A 176 14.06 -0.05 10.52
CA GLY A 176 15.27 -0.67 9.94
C GLY A 176 15.05 -2.06 9.32
N SER A 177 13.81 -2.53 9.24
CA SER A 177 13.43 -3.77 8.56
C SER A 177 12.45 -3.54 7.43
N LEU A 178 12.34 -4.52 6.55
CA LEU A 178 11.36 -4.59 5.49
C LEU A 178 10.25 -5.56 5.93
N LYS A 179 8.99 -5.15 5.77
CA LYS A 179 7.78 -5.91 6.13
C LYS A 179 6.79 -5.93 4.98
N ILE A 180 5.95 -6.98 4.91
CA ILE A 180 4.76 -6.91 4.05
C ILE A 180 3.85 -5.81 4.62
N HIS A 181 3.34 -4.94 3.74
CA HIS A 181 2.64 -3.73 4.19
C HIS A 181 1.41 -4.04 5.05
N ASN A 182 0.61 -5.03 4.67
CA ASN A 182 -0.58 -5.39 5.44
C ASN A 182 -1.05 -6.84 5.19
N ARG A 183 -1.98 -7.28 6.04
CA ARG A 183 -2.57 -8.62 6.04
C ARG A 183 -3.28 -8.94 4.71
N ILE A 184 -3.98 -7.98 4.10
CA ILE A 184 -4.65 -8.19 2.81
C ILE A 184 -3.62 -8.59 1.73
N TYR A 185 -2.50 -7.87 1.65
CA TYR A 185 -1.46 -8.19 0.68
C TYR A 185 -0.81 -9.54 0.94
N GLU A 186 -0.53 -9.88 2.19
CA GLU A 186 0.04 -11.17 2.57
C GLU A 186 -0.86 -12.35 2.14
N LEU A 187 -2.19 -12.19 2.25
CA LEU A 187 -3.15 -13.22 1.88
C LEU A 187 -3.35 -13.34 0.37
N ILE A 188 -3.27 -12.23 -0.37
CA ILE A 188 -3.43 -12.19 -1.83
C ILE A 188 -2.15 -12.64 -2.53
N PHE A 189 -1.04 -11.98 -2.22
CA PHE A 189 0.29 -12.28 -2.74
C PHE A 189 0.94 -13.31 -1.81
N ASN A 190 0.29 -14.46 -1.65
CA ASN A 190 0.74 -15.54 -0.79
C ASN A 190 1.78 -16.44 -1.49
N GLN A 191 2.26 -17.45 -0.77
CA GLN A 191 3.21 -18.46 -1.26
C GLN A 191 2.81 -19.05 -2.63
N ARG A 192 1.53 -19.42 -2.81
CA ARG A 192 1.06 -19.99 -4.09
C ARG A 192 1.19 -18.99 -5.23
N TRP A 193 0.82 -17.73 -4.99
CA TRP A 193 0.97 -16.67 -6.00
C TRP A 193 2.45 -16.47 -6.37
N ILE A 194 3.36 -16.51 -5.39
CA ILE A 194 4.80 -16.39 -5.59
C ILE A 194 5.31 -17.53 -6.48
N GLU A 195 5.03 -18.79 -6.11
CA GLU A 195 5.49 -19.99 -6.82
C GLU A 195 5.00 -20.03 -8.27
N CYS A 196 3.72 -19.73 -8.49
CA CYS A 196 3.15 -19.64 -9.83
C CYS A 196 3.89 -18.62 -10.73
N ASN A 197 4.40 -17.54 -10.14
CA ASN A 197 5.04 -16.46 -10.89
C ASN A 197 6.57 -16.59 -10.99
N LEU A 198 7.21 -17.35 -10.10
CA LEU A 198 8.63 -17.74 -10.19
C LEU A 198 8.88 -18.87 -11.19
N GLY A 199 7.83 -19.61 -11.57
CA GLY A 199 7.96 -20.76 -12.47
C GLY A 199 8.37 -22.04 -11.74
N SER A 200 8.22 -22.10 -10.41
CA SER A 200 8.40 -23.31 -9.64
C SER A 200 7.30 -24.30 -10.02
N LYS A 201 7.67 -25.43 -10.63
CA LYS A 201 6.72 -26.51 -10.92
C LYS A 201 6.07 -26.95 -9.61
N ILE A 202 4.75 -26.86 -9.54
CA ILE A 202 3.94 -27.50 -8.50
C ILE A 202 4.21 -29.01 -8.64
N ASN A 203 5.05 -29.55 -7.77
CA ASN A 203 5.11 -31.00 -7.59
C ASN A 203 3.89 -31.38 -6.75
N ASN A 204 2.93 -32.02 -7.41
CA ASN A 204 1.79 -32.70 -6.78
C ASN A 204 2.25 -33.74 -5.77
#